data_AF-A0A4P7RJE7-F1
#
_entry.id   AF-A0A4P7RJE7-F1
#
_cell.length_a   1.000
_cell.length_b   1.000
_cell.length_c   1.000
_cell.angle_alpha   90.00
_cell.angle_beta   90.00
_cell.angle_gamma   90.00
#
_symmetry.space_group_name_H-M   'P 1'
#
loop_
_entity.id
_entity.type
_entity.pdbx_description
1 polymer ?
#
loop_
_entity_poly.entity_id
_entity_poly.type
_entity_poly.pdbx_seq_one_letter_code
_entity_poly.pdbx_strand_id
1 'polypeptide(L)' 'MSMSKRTQSLGGKLGVTRRDDPHGDHSTLEAELATSKIEDRVREIVASAPPLSAEQRDRISALLVGGRDA' A
#
# COMPACT_ATOMS: atom_id res chain seq x y z
N MET A 1 12.57 -7.77 2.87
CA MET A 1 11.65 -6.62 2.84
C MET A 1 11.78 -5.86 4.15
N SER A 2 12.24 -4.60 4.10
CA SER A 2 12.18 -3.72 5.27
C SER A 2 10.77 -3.13 5.33
N MET A 3 9.96 -3.55 6.30
CA MET A 3 8.61 -3.00 6.48
C MET A 3 8.69 -1.59 7.09
N SER A 4 7.77 -0.70 6.71
CA SER A 4 7.73 0.62 7.33
C SER A 4 7.39 0.54 8.82
N LYS A 5 7.81 1.55 9.59
CA LYS A 5 7.44 1.69 11.02
C LYS A 5 5.92 1.64 11.23
N ARG A 6 5.15 2.15 10.26
CA ARG A 6 3.68 2.09 10.23
C ARG A 6 3.19 0.64 10.15
N THR A 7 3.66 -0.12 9.16
CA THR A 7 3.30 -1.53 9.00
C THR A 7 3.68 -2.36 10.24
N GLN A 8 4.86 -2.11 10.81
CA GLN A 8 5.29 -2.79 12.04
C GLN A 8 4.40 -2.44 13.25
N SER A 9 4.04 -1.16 13.41
CA SER A 9 3.15 -0.70 14.48
C SER A 9 1.75 -1.30 14.35
N LEU A 10 1.18 -1.32 13.14
CA LEU A 10 -0.14 -1.93 12.88
C LEU A 10 -0.15 -3.43 13.17
N GLY A 11 0.92 -4.16 12.80
CA GLY A 11 1.05 -5.57 13.13
C GLY A 11 1.12 -5.82 14.64
N GLY A 12 1.87 -4.99 15.37
CA GLY A 12 1.93 -5.05 16.83
C GLY A 12 0.57 -4.77 17.47
N LYS A 13 -0.12 -3.72 17.02
CA LYS A 13 -1.46 -3.36 17.51
C LYS A 13 -2.47 -4.47 17.27
N LEU A 14 -2.53 -5.03 16.05
CA LEU A 14 -3.43 -6.14 15.74
C LEU A 14 -3.14 -7.38 16.60
N GLY A 15 -1.86 -7.68 16.85
CA GLY A 15 -1.46 -8.79 17.71
C GLY A 15 -1.92 -8.62 19.16
N VAL A 16 -1.80 -7.41 19.71
CA VAL A 16 -2.30 -7.09 21.05
C VAL A 16 -3.82 -7.17 21.10
N THR A 17 -4.52 -6.55 20.14
CA THR A 17 -6.00 -6.53 20.13
C THR A 17 -6.59 -7.94 20.02
N ARG A 18 -6.03 -8.81 19.17
CA ARG A 18 -6.48 -10.21 19.06
C ARG A 18 -6.23 -11.04 20.32
N ARG A 19 -5.22 -10.67 21.12
CA ARG A 19 -4.94 -11.34 22.39
C ARG A 19 -5.92 -10.89 23.47
N ASP A 20 -6.18 -9.60 23.54
CA ASP A 20 -7.01 -9.00 24.60
C ASP A 20 -8.51 -9.21 24.35
N ASP A 21 -8.93 -9.21 23.09
CA ASP A 21 -10.31 -9.47 22.68
C ASP A 21 -10.35 -10.41 21.45
N PRO A 22 -10.22 -11.74 21.64
CA PRO A 22 -10.13 -12.70 20.53
C PRO A 22 -11.39 -12.84 19.67
N HIS A 23 -12.53 -12.38 20.17
CA HIS A 23 -13.82 -12.46 19.48
C HIS A 23 -14.31 -11.10 18.98
N GLY A 24 -13.53 -10.04 19.20
CA GLY A 24 -13.81 -8.70 18.72
C GLY A 24 -13.71 -8.60 17.19
N ASP A 25 -14.33 -7.55 16.65
CA ASP A 25 -14.14 -7.20 15.24
C ASP A 25 -12.76 -6.53 15.06
N HIS A 26 -11.93 -7.13 14.21
CA HIS A 26 -10.60 -6.63 13.88
C HIS A 26 -10.47 -6.20 12.41
N SER A 27 -11.57 -6.27 11.64
CA SER A 27 -11.61 -6.05 10.20
C SER A 27 -10.95 -4.74 9.76
N THR A 28 -11.16 -3.67 10.52
CA THR A 28 -10.57 -2.36 10.25
C THR A 28 -9.04 -2.38 10.38
N LEU A 29 -8.52 -2.93 11.47
CA LEU A 29 -7.06 -3.02 11.69
C LEU A 29 -6.39 -3.97 10.69
N GLU A 30 -7.09 -5.03 10.29
CA GLU A 30 -6.63 -5.94 9.24
C GLU A 30 -6.55 -5.25 7.88
N ALA A 31 -7.59 -4.49 7.52
CA ALA A 31 -7.64 -3.71 6.29
C ALA A 31 -6.55 -2.63 6.26
N GLU A 32 -6.32 -1.93 7.37
CA GLU A 32 -5.23 -0.95 7.51
C GLU A 32 -3.86 -1.60 7.34
N LEU A 33 -3.63 -2.75 7.98
CA LEU A 33 -2.36 -3.49 7.87
C LEU A 33 -2.14 -3.99 6.43
N ALA A 34 -3.18 -4.52 5.79
CA ALA A 34 -3.11 -4.97 4.40
C ALA A 34 -2.78 -3.82 3.45
N THR A 35 -3.45 -2.67 3.62
CA THR A 35 -3.19 -1.45 2.84
C THR A 35 -1.74 -0.99 3.00
N SER A 36 -1.25 -0.93 4.25
CA SER A 36 0.13 -0.52 4.54
C SER A 36 1.18 -1.45 3.90
N LYS A 37 0.91 -2.77 3.83
CA LYS A 37 1.79 -3.73 3.13
C LYS A 37 1.81 -3.51 1.62
N ILE A 38 0.65 -3.20 1.02
CA ILE A 38 0.55 -2.89 -0.41
C ILE A 38 1.32 -1.59 -0.70
N GLU A 39 1.15 -0.56 0.12
CA GLU A 39 1.89 0.71 0.00
C GLU A 39 3.41 0.49 0.03
N ASP A 40 3.91 -0.26 1.03
CA ASP A 40 5.34 -0.59 1.16
C ASP A 40 5.85 -1.32 -0.09
N ARG A 41 5.06 -2.27 -0.62
CA ARG A 41 5.44 -3.05 -1.80
C ARG A 41 5.43 -2.22 -3.08
N VAL A 42 4.41 -1.38 -3.28
CA VAL A 42 4.34 -0.46 -4.42
C VAL A 42 5.54 0.48 -4.40
N ARG A 43 5.88 1.04 -3.23
CA ARG A 43 7.03 1.93 -3.08
C ARG A 43 8.34 1.24 -3.46
N GLU A 44 8.55 0.01 -3.01
CA GLU A 44 9.74 -0.77 -3.35
C GLU A 44 9.83 -1.01 -4.87
N ILE A 45 8.73 -1.45 -5.50
CA ILE A 45 8.69 -1.71 -6.94
C ILE A 45 9.01 -0.43 -7.71
N VAL A 46 8.36 0.69 -7.37
CA VAL A 46 8.59 1.98 -8.02
C VAL A 46 10.02 2.47 -7.81
N ALA A 47 10.60 2.30 -6.62
CA ALA A 47 11.97 2.68 -6.34
C ALA A 47 13.00 1.84 -7.13
N SER A 48 12.67 0.57 -7.40
CA SER A 48 13.51 -0.34 -8.20
C SER A 48 13.30 -0.20 -9.71
N ALA A 49 12.24 0.47 -10.14
CA ALA A 49 11.91 0.58 -11.55
C ALA A 49 12.91 1.52 -12.26
N PRO A 50 13.34 1.18 -13.49
CA PRO A 50 14.13 2.11 -14.29
C PRO A 50 13.33 3.39 -14.57
N PRO A 51 13.99 4.55 -14.74
CA PRO A 51 13.30 5.78 -15.12
C PRO A 51 12.51 5.57 -16.41
N LEU A 52 11.25 6.02 -16.41
CA LEU A 52 10.41 5.97 -17.60
C LEU A 52 11.04 6.78 -18.72
N SER A 53 11.01 6.25 -19.94
CA SER A 53 11.34 7.00 -21.16
C SER A 53 10.32 8.10 -21.42
N ALA A 54 10.67 9.07 -22.28
CA ALA A 54 9.75 10.15 -22.65
C ALA A 54 8.43 9.59 -23.22
N GLU A 55 8.50 8.63 -24.16
CA GLU A 55 7.31 8.00 -24.76
C GLU A 55 6.43 7.28 -23.70
N GLN A 56 7.05 6.61 -22.72
CA GLN A 56 6.30 5.94 -21.65
C GLN A 56 5.60 6.96 -20.74
N ARG A 57 6.24 8.08 -20.43
CA ARG A 57 5.63 9.18 -19.66
C ARG A 57 4.48 9.81 -20.41
N ASP A 58 4.63 10.03 -21.71
CA ASP A 58 3.57 10.62 -22.54
C ASP A 58 2.34 9.71 -22.60
N ARG A 59 2.54 8.40 -22.78
CA ARG A 59 1.44 7.42 -22.76
C ARG A 59 0.72 7.37 -21.42
N ILE A 60 1.46 7.35 -20.30
CA ILE A 60 0.87 7.34 -18.95
C ILE A 60 0.12 8.66 -18.69
N SER A 61 0.70 9.79 -19.11
CA SER A 61 0.07 11.10 -18.95
C SER A 61 -1.24 11.20 -19.72
N ALA A 62 -1.29 10.69 -20.95
CA ALA A 62 -2.51 10.62 -21.74
C ALA A 62 -3.60 9.78 -21.05
N LEU A 63 -3.24 8.64 -20.47
CA LEU A 63 -4.19 7.77 -19.73
C LEU A 63 -4.72 8.43 -18.44
N LEU A 64 -3.88 9.15 -17.71
CA LEU A 64 -4.25 9.78 -16.45
C LEU A 64 -5.01 11.11 -16.64
N VAL A 65 -4.73 11.84 -17.72
CA VAL A 65 -5.39 13.12 -18.04
C VAL A 65 -6.68 12.92 -18.85
N GLY A 66 -6.73 11.89 -19.71
CA GLY A 66 -7.87 11.58 -20.58
C GLY A 66 -9.00 10.76 -19.95
N GLY A 67 -8.92 10.43 -18.66
CA GLY A 67 -9.93 9.60 -17.97
C GLY A 67 -11.29 10.27 -17.68
N ARG A 68 -11.62 11.40 -18.34
CA ARG A 68 -12.87 12.15 -18.11
C ARG A 68 -13.90 12.03 -19.24
N ASP A 69 -13.55 11.40 -20.35
CA ASP A 69 -14.46 11.21 -21.49
C ASP A 69 -14.72 9.71 -21.72
N ALA A 70 -15.51 9.11 -20.83
CA ALA A 70 -16.21 7.83 -21.03
C ALA A 70 -17.54 7.85 -20.28
#